data_AF-A0A9W8YD70-F1
#
_entry.id   AF-A0A9W8YD70-F1
#
_cell.length_a   1.000
_cell.length_b   1.000
_cell.length_c   1.000
_cell.angle_alpha   90.00
_cell.angle_beta   90.00
_cell.angle_gamma   90.00
#
_symmetry.space_group_name_H-M   'P 1'
#
loop_
_entity.id
_entity.type
_entity.pdbx_description
1 polymer ?
#
loop_
_entity_poly.entity_id
_entity_poly.type
_entity_poly.pdbx_seq_one_letter_code
_entity_poly.pdbx_strand_id
1 'polypeptide(L)'
;MWNPWRENLKDTPKESLNWRLWYGVFVFGLMGAARGIDEGLIGTTAELEPFKKKFGLSDSSKSPHEKAELLSNITSMVQMGSILGALIAFFITDRIGRLWATRQLCVLWVAGITIFLTSAKTGSVGQIYAGRFIAGIGIGQTTVVAPTYLAETAPRAIRGLCVCAFAGAVYIGIMLAYFASWGSSIHISSHTDAQWLVPNSMHLMFAGIIFTLSFFSRESPRWLIKVGRHEEALENLSRLRQLPGDHPYVTSEIIDINDQLNREREATMGTSWLGPIRELFSSKANLYRIMLSLMSQLLAQWSGANSITIYAPQYFAMMGTSGQNEKLFATAIFGVVKFISSMFCAFFLIDYIGRKRSLSAGISLQLFAMLYMAIFLLVDNGVSDKSKPQTSSQKHAAMGAIVMIYFSGFGWALGWNSIQYLINSEIYPLRLRALGGSIAMTFHFVNQYGNSKAVPLMFLAMTTGGTMLFFSCVTAIGLAWVWFFLPETTGKSLEAMDEMFSLPWYLIGRKGAELTRGSGGLSEVLDHAGEKAATVEMENVGGGAAVPGAQGQRVEKV
;
A
#
# COMPACT_ATOMS: atom_id res chain seq x y z
N MET A 1 12.55 -12.08 27.10
CA MET A 1 11.66 -11.94 25.93
C MET A 1 12.03 -10.63 25.25
N TRP A 2 12.76 -10.69 24.14
CA TRP A 2 13.21 -9.51 23.38
C TRP A 2 11.98 -8.78 22.84
N ASN A 3 11.81 -7.51 23.25
CA ASN A 3 10.72 -6.65 22.80
C ASN A 3 11.32 -5.60 21.84
N PRO A 4 11.22 -5.78 20.52
CA PRO A 4 11.83 -4.86 19.54
C PRO A 4 11.35 -3.41 19.70
N TRP A 5 10.14 -3.22 20.24
CA TRP A 5 9.60 -1.90 20.52
C TRP A 5 10.37 -1.16 21.62
N ARG A 6 10.96 -1.86 22.60
CA ARG A 6 11.73 -1.24 23.69
C ARG A 6 13.11 -0.77 23.26
N GLU A 7 13.74 -1.42 22.28
CA GLU A 7 15.05 -1.00 21.77
C GLU A 7 14.93 0.19 20.81
N ASN A 8 13.95 0.15 19.90
CA ASN A 8 13.74 1.24 18.94
C ASN A 8 13.27 2.56 19.60
N LEU A 9 12.67 2.49 20.79
CA LEU A 9 12.15 3.65 21.51
C LEU A 9 13.15 4.26 22.52
N LYS A 10 14.37 3.72 22.68
CA LYS A 10 15.33 4.19 23.70
C LYS A 10 15.64 5.69 23.57
N ASP A 11 15.79 6.17 22.34
CA ASP A 11 16.15 7.56 22.05
C ASP A 11 14.94 8.47 21.76
N THR A 12 13.72 7.95 21.90
CA THR A 12 12.48 8.67 21.59
C THR A 12 11.80 9.12 22.88
N PRO A 13 11.71 10.44 23.17
CA PRO A 13 11.02 10.96 24.35
C PRO A 13 9.59 10.43 24.41
N LYS A 14 9.12 10.05 25.60
CA LYS A 14 7.76 9.47 25.77
C LYS A 14 6.68 10.48 25.38
N GLU A 15 6.95 11.76 25.59
CA GLU A 15 6.13 12.91 25.24
C GLU A 15 5.87 12.98 23.73
N SER A 16 6.79 12.47 22.90
CA SER A 16 6.63 12.45 21.45
C SER A 16 5.54 11.47 20.98
N LEU A 17 5.21 10.46 21.80
CA LEU A 17 4.15 9.48 21.55
C LEU A 17 2.81 9.95 22.13
N ASN A 18 2.41 11.16 21.78
CA ASN A 18 1.22 11.81 22.33
C ASN A 18 -0.01 11.73 21.41
N TRP A 19 -1.14 12.21 21.92
CA TRP A 19 -2.41 12.21 21.21
C TRP A 19 -2.41 13.01 19.90
N ARG A 20 -1.56 14.04 19.75
CA ARG A 20 -1.51 14.87 18.52
C ARG A 20 -0.85 14.13 17.37
N LEU A 21 0.19 13.34 17.68
CA LEU A 21 0.77 12.42 16.71
C LEU A 21 -0.29 11.40 16.26
N TRP A 22 -0.94 10.72 17.22
CA TRP A 22 -1.96 9.72 16.91
C TRP A 22 -3.18 10.31 16.20
N TYR A 23 -3.52 11.57 16.47
CA TYR A 23 -4.52 12.31 15.71
C TYR A 23 -4.12 12.45 14.23
N GLY A 24 -2.90 12.92 13.95
CA GLY A 24 -2.39 12.99 12.58
C GLY A 24 -2.34 11.63 11.89
N VAL A 25 -1.91 10.60 12.62
CA VAL A 25 -1.89 9.21 12.12
C VAL A 25 -3.29 8.69 11.84
N PHE A 26 -4.27 9.00 12.69
CA PHE A 26 -5.65 8.61 12.48
C PHE A 26 -6.23 9.28 11.23
N VAL A 27 -6.10 10.61 11.10
CA VAL A 27 -6.68 11.36 9.98
C VAL A 27 -6.09 10.93 8.64
N PHE A 28 -4.76 10.89 8.53
CA PHE A 28 -4.10 10.52 7.27
C PHE A 28 -4.06 9.02 7.05
N GLY A 29 -4.03 8.21 8.11
CA GLY A 29 -4.20 6.76 8.01
C GLY A 29 -5.58 6.39 7.47
N LEU A 30 -6.65 7.04 7.96
CA LEU A 30 -8.03 6.81 7.52
C LEU A 30 -8.24 7.05 6.02
N MET A 31 -7.39 7.86 5.37
CA MET A 31 -7.43 8.06 3.92
C MET A 31 -7.28 6.77 3.12
N GLY A 32 -6.63 5.74 3.69
CA GLY A 32 -6.58 4.41 3.07
C GLY A 32 -7.95 3.78 2.89
N ALA A 33 -8.91 4.09 3.77
CA ALA A 33 -10.27 3.60 3.66
C ALA A 33 -10.97 4.10 2.38
N ALA A 34 -10.55 5.22 1.78
CA ALA A 34 -11.15 5.73 0.55
C ALA A 34 -11.05 4.71 -0.60
N ARG A 35 -9.86 4.13 -0.78
CA ARG A 35 -9.61 3.05 -1.74
C ARG A 35 -10.39 1.79 -1.36
N GLY A 36 -10.32 1.40 -0.09
CA GLY A 36 -10.95 0.16 0.37
C GLY A 36 -12.47 0.17 0.24
N ILE A 37 -13.11 1.31 0.53
CA ILE A 37 -14.54 1.50 0.39
C ILE A 37 -14.96 1.36 -1.09
N ASP A 38 -14.22 1.96 -2.03
CA ASP A 38 -14.54 1.79 -3.46
C ASP A 38 -14.43 0.34 -3.92
N GLU A 39 -13.29 -0.30 -3.61
CA GLU A 39 -13.02 -1.68 -4.01
C GLU A 39 -14.08 -2.65 -3.45
N GLY A 40 -14.51 -2.45 -2.20
CA GLY A 40 -15.52 -3.29 -1.55
C GLY A 40 -16.95 -3.01 -2.02
N LEU A 41 -17.29 -1.74 -2.28
CA LEU A 41 -18.66 -1.35 -2.65
C LEU A 41 -18.99 -1.63 -4.10
N ILE A 42 -18.09 -1.37 -5.05
CA ILE A 42 -18.48 -1.45 -6.46
C ILE A 42 -18.84 -2.88 -6.89
N GLY A 43 -18.09 -3.86 -6.39
CA GLY A 43 -18.34 -5.28 -6.61
C GLY A 43 -19.68 -5.76 -6.10
N THR A 44 -19.98 -5.40 -4.86
CA THR A 44 -21.22 -5.75 -4.18
C THR A 44 -22.42 -4.97 -4.74
N THR A 45 -22.23 -3.70 -5.09
CA THR A 45 -23.23 -2.85 -5.75
C THR A 45 -23.65 -3.42 -7.10
N ALA A 46 -22.70 -3.87 -7.90
CA ALA A 46 -22.98 -4.50 -9.19
C ALA A 46 -23.80 -5.81 -9.07
N GLU A 47 -23.85 -6.42 -7.88
CA GLU A 47 -24.66 -7.60 -7.60
C GLU A 47 -26.09 -7.31 -7.12
N LEU A 48 -26.38 -6.09 -6.68
CA LEU A 48 -27.69 -5.69 -6.20
C LEU A 48 -28.70 -5.58 -7.34
N GLU A 49 -29.91 -6.11 -7.12
CA GLU A 49 -30.95 -6.21 -8.16
C GLU A 49 -31.40 -4.86 -8.73
N PRO A 50 -31.66 -3.81 -7.92
CA PRO A 50 -32.01 -2.49 -8.44
C PRO A 50 -30.93 -1.93 -9.38
N PHE A 51 -29.65 -2.08 -9.01
CA PHE A 51 -28.53 -1.59 -9.81
C PHE A 51 -28.44 -2.36 -11.15
N LYS A 52 -28.57 -3.69 -11.09
CA LYS A 52 -28.54 -4.54 -12.28
C LYS A 52 -29.63 -4.19 -13.29
N LYS A 53 -30.86 -4.01 -12.81
CA LYS A 53 -32.02 -3.68 -13.66
C LYS A 53 -31.88 -2.29 -14.26
N LYS A 54 -31.48 -1.31 -13.45
CA LYS A 54 -31.43 0.10 -13.84
C LYS A 54 -30.38 0.40 -14.90
N PHE A 55 -29.20 -0.18 -14.77
CA PHE A 55 -28.08 0.07 -15.70
C PHE A 55 -27.94 -1.03 -16.75
N GLY A 56 -28.84 -2.02 -16.76
CA GLY A 56 -28.91 -3.05 -17.77
C GLY A 56 -27.78 -4.08 -17.69
N LEU A 57 -27.37 -4.47 -16.49
CA LEU A 57 -26.49 -5.63 -16.26
C LEU A 57 -27.27 -6.95 -16.29
N SER A 58 -28.58 -6.93 -16.01
CA SER A 58 -29.49 -8.08 -16.12
C SER A 58 -30.36 -8.07 -17.39
N ASP A 59 -30.09 -7.14 -18.32
CA ASP A 59 -30.88 -6.98 -19.54
C ASP A 59 -30.77 -8.20 -20.47
N SER A 60 -31.88 -8.89 -20.72
CA SER A 60 -31.91 -10.08 -21.57
C SER A 60 -31.57 -9.80 -23.04
N SER A 61 -31.67 -8.56 -23.51
CA SER A 61 -31.34 -8.19 -24.89
C SER A 61 -29.84 -8.12 -25.16
N LYS A 62 -29.02 -7.93 -24.11
CA LYS A 62 -27.56 -7.83 -24.24
C LYS A 62 -26.89 -9.20 -24.23
N SER A 63 -25.93 -9.37 -25.11
CA SER A 63 -25.04 -10.52 -25.13
C SER A 63 -24.22 -10.62 -23.82
N PRO A 64 -23.72 -11.83 -23.47
CA PRO A 64 -22.82 -11.98 -22.33
C PRO A 64 -21.58 -11.07 -22.41
N HIS A 65 -21.07 -10.86 -23.63
CA HIS A 65 -19.93 -9.98 -23.88
C HIS A 65 -20.25 -8.52 -23.52
N GLU A 66 -21.38 -7.97 -23.97
CA GLU A 66 -21.79 -6.60 -23.66
C GLU A 66 -22.03 -6.40 -22.15
N LYS A 67 -22.59 -7.41 -21.46
CA LYS A 67 -22.76 -7.37 -20.00
C LYS A 67 -21.42 -7.34 -19.27
N ALA A 68 -20.48 -8.19 -19.68
CA ALA A 68 -19.12 -8.21 -19.12
C ALA A 68 -18.36 -6.91 -19.42
N GLU A 69 -18.52 -6.36 -20.61
CA GLU A 69 -17.93 -5.08 -20.99
C GLU A 69 -18.49 -3.91 -20.18
N LEU A 70 -19.81 -3.86 -19.99
CA LEU A 70 -20.48 -2.87 -19.15
C LEU A 70 -20.02 -2.98 -17.70
N LEU A 71 -20.05 -4.18 -17.11
CA LEU A 71 -19.61 -4.42 -15.75
C LEU A 71 -18.16 -3.98 -15.56
N SER A 72 -17.27 -4.43 -16.45
CA SER A 72 -15.84 -4.12 -16.38
C SER A 72 -15.55 -2.62 -16.56
N ASN A 73 -16.30 -1.92 -17.42
CA ASN A 73 -16.20 -0.46 -17.56
C ASN A 73 -16.63 0.26 -16.28
N ILE A 74 -17.75 -0.17 -15.66
CA ILE A 74 -18.23 0.41 -14.40
C ILE A 74 -17.17 0.22 -13.31
N THR A 75 -16.70 -1.00 -13.09
CA THR A 75 -15.80 -1.32 -11.98
C THR A 75 -14.43 -0.64 -12.12
N SER A 76 -13.85 -0.66 -13.33
CA SER A 76 -12.48 -0.19 -13.59
C SER A 76 -12.32 1.35 -13.68
N MET A 77 -13.42 2.10 -13.80
CA MET A 77 -13.34 3.54 -14.07
C MET A 77 -12.70 4.35 -12.93
N VAL A 78 -12.85 3.92 -11.67
CA VAL A 78 -12.16 4.58 -10.54
C VAL A 78 -10.65 4.39 -10.65
N GLN A 79 -10.17 3.21 -11.02
CA GLN A 79 -8.74 2.96 -11.22
C GLN A 79 -8.19 3.83 -12.35
N MET A 80 -8.95 4.03 -13.42
CA MET A 80 -8.56 4.95 -14.50
C MET A 80 -8.37 6.39 -13.99
N GLY A 81 -9.31 6.88 -13.17
CA GLY A 81 -9.16 8.17 -12.49
C GLY A 81 -7.96 8.20 -11.53
N SER A 82 -7.72 7.11 -10.81
CA SER A 82 -6.61 6.98 -9.86
C SER A 82 -5.24 7.04 -10.52
N ILE A 83 -5.10 6.60 -11.78
CA ILE A 83 -3.86 6.78 -12.57
C ILE A 83 -3.53 8.28 -12.68
N LEU A 84 -4.52 9.08 -13.11
CA LEU A 84 -4.34 10.52 -13.23
C LEU A 84 -4.10 11.16 -11.86
N GLY A 85 -4.89 10.76 -10.86
CA GLY A 85 -4.75 11.21 -9.47
C GLY A 85 -3.35 10.98 -8.90
N ALA A 86 -2.79 9.78 -9.06
CA ALA A 86 -1.46 9.44 -8.58
C ALA A 86 -0.35 10.19 -9.33
N LEU A 87 -0.48 10.38 -10.65
CA LEU A 87 0.47 11.13 -11.46
C LEU A 87 0.59 12.60 -11.03
N ILE A 88 -0.54 13.25 -10.77
CA ILE A 88 -0.56 14.67 -10.36
C ILE A 88 -0.31 14.86 -8.87
N ALA A 89 -0.50 13.82 -8.04
CA ALA A 89 -0.39 13.90 -6.58
C ALA A 89 0.96 14.46 -6.11
N PHE A 90 2.06 14.03 -6.75
CA PHE A 90 3.39 14.52 -6.40
C PHE A 90 3.51 16.04 -6.58
N PHE A 91 3.03 16.56 -7.72
CA PHE A 91 3.06 18.00 -8.00
C PHE A 91 2.18 18.80 -7.06
N ILE A 92 0.98 18.29 -6.77
CA ILE A 92 0.03 18.95 -5.87
C ILE A 92 0.63 18.98 -4.45
N THR A 93 1.03 17.83 -3.92
CA THR A 93 1.54 17.73 -2.53
C THR A 93 2.79 18.54 -2.28
N ASP A 94 3.68 18.65 -3.27
CA ASP A 94 4.88 19.48 -3.15
C ASP A 94 4.57 20.98 -3.25
N ARG A 95 3.57 21.38 -4.04
CA ARG A 95 3.25 22.79 -4.26
C ARG A 95 2.35 23.38 -3.17
N ILE A 96 1.29 22.68 -2.77
CA ILE A 96 0.29 23.22 -1.82
C ILE A 96 0.39 22.63 -0.41
N GLY A 97 1.27 21.64 -0.20
CA GLY A 97 1.42 20.96 1.09
C GLY A 97 0.52 19.75 1.21
N ARG A 98 0.71 18.96 2.27
CA ARG A 98 0.03 17.68 2.45
C ARG A 98 -1.39 17.91 2.94
N LEU A 99 -1.61 18.93 3.77
CA LEU A 99 -2.90 19.24 4.36
C LEU A 99 -3.89 19.79 3.33
N TRP A 100 -3.46 20.74 2.51
CA TRP A 100 -4.30 21.29 1.44
C TRP A 100 -4.54 20.28 0.32
N ALA A 101 -3.58 19.42 0.01
CA ALA A 101 -3.79 18.30 -0.90
C ALA A 101 -4.89 17.35 -0.39
N THR A 102 -4.90 17.01 0.91
CA THR A 102 -5.98 16.21 1.52
C THR A 102 -7.35 16.87 1.38
N ARG A 103 -7.46 18.18 1.56
CA ARG A 103 -8.74 18.90 1.39
C ARG A 103 -9.19 18.89 -0.07
N GLN A 104 -8.28 19.15 -0.99
CA GLN A 104 -8.54 19.17 -2.43
C GLN A 104 -9.02 17.80 -2.95
N LEU A 105 -8.35 16.71 -2.55
CA LEU A 105 -8.75 15.37 -2.97
C LEU A 105 -10.09 14.94 -2.37
N CYS A 106 -10.43 15.40 -1.15
CA CYS A 106 -11.74 15.12 -0.54
C CYS A 106 -12.87 15.78 -1.32
N VAL A 107 -12.67 17.02 -1.79
CA VAL A 107 -13.64 17.72 -2.64
C VAL A 107 -13.84 16.98 -3.97
N LEU A 108 -12.75 16.54 -4.61
CA LEU A 108 -12.85 15.73 -5.83
C LEU A 108 -13.59 14.41 -5.60
N TRP A 109 -13.29 13.73 -4.49
CA TRP A 109 -13.93 12.47 -4.12
C TRP A 109 -15.43 12.64 -3.88
N VAL A 110 -15.84 13.64 -3.11
CA VAL A 110 -17.25 13.99 -2.87
C VAL A 110 -17.96 14.36 -4.18
N ALA A 111 -17.33 15.18 -5.02
CA ALA A 111 -17.92 15.60 -6.30
C ALA A 111 -18.17 14.38 -7.21
N GLY A 112 -17.17 13.52 -7.39
CA GLY A 112 -17.30 12.32 -8.23
C GLY A 112 -18.36 11.35 -7.72
N ILE A 113 -18.39 11.10 -6.41
CA ILE A 113 -19.39 10.22 -5.81
C ILE A 113 -20.80 10.82 -5.87
N THR A 114 -20.94 12.14 -5.72
CA THR A 114 -22.25 12.80 -5.87
C THR A 114 -22.78 12.64 -7.30
N ILE A 115 -21.91 12.78 -8.31
CA ILE A 115 -22.27 12.51 -9.72
C ILE A 115 -22.70 11.05 -9.88
N PHE A 116 -21.94 10.11 -9.31
CA PHE A 116 -22.30 8.69 -9.34
C PHE A 116 -23.64 8.39 -8.66
N LEU A 117 -23.90 8.88 -7.45
CA LEU A 117 -25.15 8.63 -6.73
C LEU A 117 -26.36 9.26 -7.43
N THR A 118 -26.19 10.46 -8.02
CA THR A 118 -27.25 11.13 -8.77
C THR A 118 -27.62 10.42 -10.08
N SER A 119 -26.80 9.46 -10.55
CA SER A 119 -27.17 8.57 -11.66
C SER A 119 -28.41 7.71 -11.36
N ALA A 120 -28.77 7.55 -10.08
CA ALA A 120 -30.04 6.95 -9.69
C ALA A 120 -31.26 7.72 -10.21
N LYS A 121 -31.17 9.03 -10.47
CA LYS A 121 -32.31 9.78 -11.03
C LYS A 121 -32.38 9.68 -12.54
N THR A 122 -31.23 9.63 -13.21
CA THR A 122 -31.13 9.71 -14.68
C THR A 122 -31.08 8.34 -15.34
N GLY A 123 -30.61 7.29 -14.65
CA GLY A 123 -30.32 5.99 -15.25
C GLY A 123 -29.11 6.01 -16.21
N SER A 124 -28.32 7.10 -16.24
CA SER A 124 -27.24 7.27 -17.21
C SER A 124 -25.98 6.53 -16.81
N VAL A 125 -25.55 5.58 -17.65
CA VAL A 125 -24.25 4.89 -17.52
C VAL A 125 -23.09 5.86 -17.70
N GLY A 126 -23.21 6.85 -18.58
CA GLY A 126 -22.18 7.89 -18.76
C GLY A 126 -21.95 8.70 -17.49
N GLN A 127 -23.00 8.95 -16.71
CA GLN A 127 -22.90 9.61 -15.41
C GLN A 127 -22.18 8.75 -14.37
N ILE A 128 -22.39 7.43 -14.38
CA ILE A 128 -21.59 6.50 -13.57
C ILE A 128 -20.12 6.61 -13.94
N TYR A 129 -19.79 6.58 -15.23
CA TYR A 129 -18.42 6.65 -15.70
C TYR A 129 -17.74 7.97 -15.29
N ALA A 130 -18.39 9.09 -15.56
CA ALA A 130 -17.85 10.40 -15.17
C ALA A 130 -17.66 10.52 -13.65
N GLY A 131 -18.66 10.12 -12.86
CA GLY A 131 -18.59 10.17 -11.40
C GLY A 131 -17.47 9.31 -10.83
N ARG A 132 -17.35 8.07 -11.31
CA ARG A 132 -16.29 7.14 -10.91
C ARG A 132 -14.90 7.62 -11.33
N PHE A 133 -14.74 8.16 -12.54
CA PHE A 133 -13.47 8.73 -12.99
C PHE A 133 -13.03 9.89 -12.09
N ILE A 134 -13.92 10.86 -11.82
CA ILE A 134 -13.62 12.03 -10.97
C ILE A 134 -13.32 11.60 -9.53
N ALA A 135 -14.10 10.67 -8.97
CA ALA A 135 -13.83 10.11 -7.65
C ALA A 135 -12.45 9.43 -7.59
N GLY A 136 -12.09 8.71 -8.65
CA GLY A 136 -10.78 8.09 -8.82
C GLY A 136 -9.63 9.07 -8.77
N ILE A 137 -9.75 10.27 -9.36
CA ILE A 137 -8.70 11.30 -9.26
C ILE A 137 -8.41 11.65 -7.79
N GLY A 138 -9.45 11.78 -6.96
CA GLY A 138 -9.30 12.01 -5.53
C GLY A 138 -8.69 10.81 -4.80
N ILE A 139 -9.22 9.61 -5.05
CA ILE A 139 -8.75 8.36 -4.40
C ILE A 139 -7.29 8.07 -4.75
N GLY A 140 -6.87 8.24 -6.01
CA GLY A 140 -5.48 8.01 -6.44
C GLY A 140 -4.47 8.94 -5.76
N GLN A 141 -4.87 10.17 -5.41
CA GLN A 141 -3.98 11.06 -4.64
C GLN A 141 -3.75 10.56 -3.22
N THR A 142 -4.71 9.86 -2.59
CA THR A 142 -4.59 9.40 -1.20
C THR A 142 -3.38 8.49 -0.99
N THR A 143 -3.04 7.65 -1.98
CA THR A 143 -1.90 6.71 -1.89
C THR A 143 -0.54 7.39 -1.93
N VAL A 144 -0.48 8.68 -2.26
CA VAL A 144 0.75 9.47 -2.25
C VAL A 144 0.75 10.42 -1.05
N VAL A 145 -0.35 11.15 -0.86
CA VAL A 145 -0.47 12.20 0.17
C VAL A 145 -0.37 11.60 1.57
N ALA A 146 -1.13 10.54 1.86
CA ALA A 146 -1.19 9.97 3.20
C ALA A 146 0.13 9.32 3.64
N PRO A 147 0.72 8.38 2.88
CA PRO A 147 2.01 7.81 3.27
C PRO A 147 3.11 8.86 3.41
N THR A 148 3.12 9.89 2.55
CA THR A 148 4.08 11.00 2.65
C THR A 148 3.92 11.77 3.96
N TYR A 149 2.69 12.19 4.30
CA TYR A 149 2.43 12.90 5.55
C TYR A 149 2.78 12.06 6.78
N LEU A 150 2.39 10.78 6.79
CA LEU A 150 2.66 9.84 7.89
C LEU A 150 4.17 9.64 8.06
N ALA A 151 4.93 9.52 6.95
CA ALA A 151 6.37 9.37 7.00
C ALA A 151 7.11 10.62 7.53
N GLU A 152 6.59 11.80 7.21
CA GLU A 152 7.21 13.09 7.56
C GLU A 152 6.86 13.57 8.97
N THR A 153 5.73 13.14 9.54
CA THR A 153 5.29 13.53 10.88
C THR A 153 5.62 12.50 11.96
N ALA A 154 5.75 11.22 11.60
CA ALA A 154 6.05 10.17 12.56
C ALA A 154 7.52 10.21 13.05
N PRO A 155 7.75 9.93 14.35
CA PRO A 155 9.09 9.68 14.87
C PRO A 155 9.76 8.52 14.12
N ARG A 156 11.09 8.57 14.01
CA ARG A 156 11.91 7.56 13.29
C ARG A 156 11.58 6.13 13.73
N ALA A 157 11.46 5.91 15.03
CA ALA A 157 11.27 4.59 15.65
C ALA A 157 9.97 3.88 15.23
N ILE A 158 8.89 4.62 15.01
CA ILE A 158 7.55 4.07 14.73
C ILE A 158 7.00 4.48 13.36
N ARG A 159 7.84 5.10 12.51
CA ARG A 159 7.43 5.58 11.18
C ARG A 159 6.79 4.48 10.34
N GLY A 160 7.38 3.28 10.33
CA GLY A 160 6.84 2.14 9.60
C GLY A 160 5.42 1.79 10.05
N LEU A 161 5.19 1.73 11.37
CA LEU A 161 3.87 1.50 11.95
C LEU A 161 2.86 2.58 11.55
N CYS A 162 3.25 3.86 11.64
CA CYS A 162 2.38 4.97 11.25
C CYS A 162 1.99 4.91 9.77
N VAL A 163 2.92 4.56 8.88
CA VAL A 163 2.62 4.36 7.45
C VAL A 163 1.74 3.13 7.23
N CYS A 164 1.95 2.05 7.98
CA CYS A 164 1.10 0.85 7.93
C CYS A 164 -0.37 1.13 8.35
N ALA A 165 -0.64 2.19 9.12
CA ALA A 165 -2.00 2.60 9.44
C ALA A 165 -2.83 2.89 8.17
N PHE A 166 -2.21 3.45 7.12
CA PHE A 166 -2.86 3.64 5.82
C PHE A 166 -3.28 2.30 5.20
N ALA A 167 -2.37 1.33 5.14
CA ALA A 167 -2.66 0.01 4.57
C ALA A 167 -3.74 -0.73 5.39
N GLY A 168 -3.70 -0.62 6.72
CA GLY A 168 -4.74 -1.15 7.60
C GLY A 168 -6.11 -0.54 7.33
N ALA A 169 -6.18 0.78 7.14
CA ALA A 169 -7.42 1.48 6.83
C ALA A 169 -8.03 1.06 5.48
N VAL A 170 -7.23 0.67 4.48
CA VAL A 170 -7.74 0.07 3.24
C VAL A 170 -8.60 -1.17 3.55
N TYR A 171 -8.10 -2.09 4.38
CA TYR A 171 -8.85 -3.29 4.72
C TYR A 171 -10.06 -3.03 5.63
N ILE A 172 -9.96 -2.05 6.53
CA ILE A 172 -11.13 -1.56 7.29
C ILE A 172 -12.20 -1.06 6.31
N GLY A 173 -11.80 -0.27 5.30
CA GLY A 173 -12.70 0.22 4.27
C GLY A 173 -13.40 -0.90 3.50
N ILE A 174 -12.64 -1.91 3.05
CA ILE A 174 -13.19 -3.09 2.35
C ILE A 174 -14.19 -3.84 3.23
N MET A 175 -13.81 -4.11 4.49
CA MET A 175 -14.66 -4.82 5.44
C MET A 175 -15.98 -4.07 5.67
N LEU A 176 -15.90 -2.77 6.00
CA LEU A 176 -17.09 -1.96 6.23
C LEU A 176 -17.98 -1.87 4.98
N ALA A 177 -17.40 -1.74 3.79
CA ALA A 177 -18.13 -1.72 2.52
C ALA A 177 -18.92 -3.01 2.26
N TYR A 178 -18.31 -4.17 2.51
CA TYR A 178 -18.99 -5.45 2.37
C TYR A 178 -20.11 -5.61 3.38
N PHE A 179 -19.88 -5.26 4.65
CA PHE A 179 -20.92 -5.29 5.67
C PHE A 179 -22.06 -4.31 5.39
N ALA A 180 -21.77 -3.11 4.89
CA ALA A 180 -22.80 -2.15 4.52
C ALA A 180 -23.66 -2.66 3.36
N SER A 181 -23.04 -3.29 2.36
CA SER A 181 -23.78 -3.85 1.22
C SER A 181 -24.61 -5.08 1.61
N TRP A 182 -24.09 -5.95 2.47
CA TRP A 182 -24.85 -7.06 3.05
C TRP A 182 -25.99 -6.55 3.95
N GLY A 183 -25.72 -5.60 4.83
CA GLY A 183 -26.73 -4.97 5.71
C GLY A 183 -27.85 -4.30 4.91
N SER A 184 -27.51 -3.68 3.78
CA SER A 184 -28.50 -3.13 2.87
C SER A 184 -29.32 -4.21 2.16
N SER A 185 -28.71 -5.34 1.76
CA SER A 185 -29.45 -6.42 1.09
C SER A 185 -30.48 -7.10 1.99
N ILE A 186 -30.25 -7.13 3.31
CA ILE A 186 -31.18 -7.72 4.30
C ILE A 186 -32.27 -6.74 4.77
N HIS A 187 -31.98 -5.44 4.85
CA HIS A 187 -32.88 -4.46 5.47
C HIS A 187 -33.58 -3.52 4.47
N ILE A 188 -33.05 -3.38 3.25
CA ILE A 188 -33.60 -2.49 2.23
C ILE A 188 -34.15 -3.32 1.07
N SER A 189 -35.36 -2.98 0.64
CA SER A 189 -36.07 -3.67 -0.43
C SER A 189 -35.29 -3.64 -1.76
N SER A 190 -35.23 -4.80 -2.42
CA SER A 190 -34.64 -5.01 -3.75
C SER A 190 -35.42 -4.33 -4.90
N HIS A 191 -36.46 -3.58 -4.59
CA HIS A 191 -37.22 -2.75 -5.54
C HIS A 191 -36.83 -1.27 -5.48
N THR A 192 -35.95 -0.88 -4.55
CA THR A 192 -35.61 0.53 -4.31
C THR A 192 -34.14 0.81 -4.58
N ASP A 193 -33.84 1.94 -5.22
CA ASP A 193 -32.45 2.39 -5.44
C ASP A 193 -31.69 2.64 -4.13
N ALA A 194 -32.42 2.86 -3.03
CA ALA A 194 -31.87 2.98 -1.69
C ALA A 194 -30.94 1.80 -1.35
N GLN A 195 -31.19 0.61 -1.91
CA GLN A 195 -30.41 -0.59 -1.62
C GLN A 195 -28.93 -0.44 -2.01
N TRP A 196 -28.62 0.27 -3.09
CA TRP A 196 -27.22 0.52 -3.49
C TRP A 196 -26.77 1.94 -3.11
N LEU A 197 -27.68 2.91 -3.05
CA LEU A 197 -27.35 4.28 -2.66
C LEU A 197 -26.88 4.38 -1.20
N VAL A 198 -27.52 3.67 -0.26
CA VAL A 198 -27.20 3.75 1.17
C VAL A 198 -25.78 3.25 1.46
N PRO A 199 -25.36 2.05 1.01
CA PRO A 199 -23.95 1.64 1.15
C PRO A 199 -22.98 2.62 0.50
N ASN A 200 -23.29 3.13 -0.70
CA ASN A 200 -22.42 4.08 -1.41
C ASN A 200 -22.36 5.48 -0.77
N SER A 201 -23.27 5.82 0.15
CA SER A 201 -23.15 7.03 0.96
C SER A 201 -21.93 7.01 1.89
N MET A 202 -21.38 5.83 2.20
CA MET A 202 -20.17 5.70 3.01
C MET A 202 -18.98 6.48 2.44
N HIS A 203 -18.87 6.58 1.11
CA HIS A 203 -17.86 7.42 0.48
C HIS A 203 -17.95 8.88 0.95
N LEU A 204 -19.17 9.44 0.97
CA LEU A 204 -19.40 10.81 1.43
C LEU A 204 -19.14 10.97 2.92
N MET A 205 -19.51 9.96 3.72
CA MET A 205 -19.27 9.95 5.17
C MET A 205 -17.77 9.99 5.47
N PHE A 206 -16.98 9.09 4.87
CA PHE A 206 -15.54 9.05 5.09
C PHE A 206 -14.82 10.26 4.52
N ALA A 207 -15.20 10.72 3.33
CA ALA A 207 -14.66 11.95 2.75
C ALA A 207 -14.93 13.16 3.65
N GLY A 208 -16.15 13.28 4.18
CA GLY A 208 -16.55 14.34 5.10
C GLY A 208 -15.82 14.28 6.44
N ILE A 209 -15.65 13.09 7.01
CA ILE A 209 -14.87 12.87 8.24
C ILE A 209 -13.42 13.31 8.02
N ILE A 210 -12.75 12.80 6.98
CA ILE A 210 -11.35 13.15 6.68
C ILE A 210 -11.21 14.65 6.41
N PHE A 211 -12.12 15.23 5.62
CA PHE A 211 -12.11 16.66 5.32
C PHE A 211 -12.23 17.51 6.58
N THR A 212 -13.19 17.20 7.45
CA THR A 212 -13.44 17.92 8.70
C THR A 212 -12.25 17.79 9.65
N LEU A 213 -11.73 16.57 9.83
CA LEU A 213 -10.59 16.34 10.71
C LEU A 213 -9.30 16.98 10.19
N SER A 214 -9.15 17.15 8.88
CA SER A 214 -8.00 17.86 8.29
C SER A 214 -7.88 19.32 8.73
N PHE A 215 -8.93 19.95 9.28
CA PHE A 215 -8.82 21.32 9.80
C PHE A 215 -8.08 21.42 11.13
N PHE A 216 -8.02 20.33 11.90
CA PHE A 216 -7.33 20.31 13.19
C PHE A 216 -5.95 19.64 13.12
N SER A 217 -5.58 19.06 11.97
CA SER A 217 -4.24 18.54 11.73
C SER A 217 -3.25 19.66 11.42
N ARG A 218 -1.96 19.40 11.66
CA ARG A 218 -0.87 20.32 11.34
C ARG A 218 -0.23 19.94 10.03
N GLU A 219 0.43 20.90 9.40
CA GLU A 219 1.18 20.63 8.17
C GLU A 219 2.53 19.98 8.51
N SER A 220 3.05 19.19 7.57
CA SER A 220 4.34 18.52 7.68
C SER A 220 5.48 19.52 7.96
N PRO A 221 6.24 19.36 9.05
CA PRO A 221 7.42 20.18 9.33
C PRO A 221 8.46 20.12 8.21
N ARG A 222 8.64 18.93 7.59
CA ARG A 222 9.55 18.76 6.45
C ARG A 222 9.11 19.58 5.24
N TRP A 223 7.81 19.61 4.94
CA TRP A 223 7.31 20.44 3.84
C TRP A 223 7.46 21.93 4.13
N LEU A 224 7.19 22.36 5.37
CA LEU A 224 7.34 23.77 5.78
C LEU A 224 8.78 24.27 5.62
N ILE A 225 9.78 23.47 6.02
CA ILE A 225 11.20 23.78 5.77
C ILE A 225 11.49 23.83 4.27
N LYS A 226 10.96 22.88 3.48
CA LYS A 226 11.16 22.84 2.03
C LYS A 226 10.69 24.12 1.33
N VAL A 227 9.57 24.72 1.79
CA VAL A 227 9.02 25.98 1.26
C VAL A 227 9.55 27.24 1.96
N GLY A 228 10.55 27.12 2.85
CA GLY A 228 11.21 28.24 3.53
C GLY A 228 10.51 28.79 4.77
N ARG A 229 9.48 28.10 5.28
CA ARG A 229 8.73 28.49 6.50
C ARG A 229 9.31 27.82 7.75
N HIS A 230 10.53 28.20 8.10
CA HIS A 230 11.31 27.55 9.18
C HIS A 230 10.68 27.71 10.57
N GLU A 231 10.17 28.90 10.90
CA GLU A 231 9.56 29.17 12.21
C GLU A 231 8.30 28.31 12.45
N GLU A 232 7.43 28.23 11.45
CA GLU A 232 6.23 27.39 11.52
C GLU A 232 6.58 25.89 11.56
N ALA A 233 7.66 25.48 10.90
CA ALA A 233 8.12 24.11 10.97
C ALA A 233 8.55 23.74 12.40
N LEU A 234 9.28 24.62 13.06
CA LEU A 234 9.69 24.45 14.45
C LEU A 234 8.46 24.42 15.38
N GLU A 235 7.52 25.33 15.19
CA GLU A 235 6.29 25.37 15.98
C GLU A 235 5.45 24.08 15.80
N ASN A 236 5.26 23.63 14.56
CA ASN A 236 4.51 22.42 14.28
C ASN A 236 5.23 21.17 14.81
N LEU A 237 6.55 21.08 14.68
CA LEU A 237 7.32 19.96 15.20
C LEU A 237 7.27 19.92 16.73
N SER A 238 7.51 21.06 17.39
CA SER A 238 7.35 21.22 18.84
C SER A 238 5.96 20.77 19.31
N ARG A 239 4.90 21.20 18.60
CA ARG A 239 3.53 20.81 18.91
C ARG A 239 3.24 19.32 18.67
N LEU A 240 3.81 18.73 17.62
CA LEU A 240 3.68 17.29 17.32
C LEU A 240 4.42 16.43 18.34
N ARG A 241 5.60 16.88 18.81
CA ARG A 241 6.40 16.19 19.81
C ARG A 241 5.98 16.47 21.26
N GLN A 242 5.15 17.50 21.47
CA GLN A 242 4.83 18.04 22.81
C GLN A 242 6.08 18.38 23.63
N LEU A 243 7.09 18.91 22.96
CA LEU A 243 8.36 19.34 23.55
C LEU A 243 8.61 20.80 23.19
N PRO A 244 9.26 21.59 24.05
CA PRO A 244 9.72 22.93 23.72
C PRO A 244 10.57 22.95 22.43
N GLY A 245 10.53 24.06 21.70
CA GLY A 245 11.26 24.18 20.42
C GLY A 245 12.79 24.11 20.58
N ASP A 246 13.30 24.49 21.74
CA ASP A 246 14.71 24.42 22.15
C ASP A 246 15.13 23.05 22.68
N HIS A 247 14.20 22.12 22.85
CA HIS A 247 14.50 20.78 23.35
C HIS A 247 15.47 20.05 22.40
N PRO A 248 16.56 19.43 22.89
CA PRO A 248 17.61 18.82 22.04
C PRO A 248 17.07 17.86 20.97
N TYR A 249 16.05 17.07 21.29
CA TYR A 249 15.37 16.16 20.35
C TYR A 249 14.65 16.87 19.19
N VAL A 250 14.01 18.01 19.47
CA VAL A 250 13.29 18.79 18.44
C VAL A 250 14.31 19.50 17.55
N THR A 251 15.33 20.10 18.17
CA THR A 251 16.43 20.77 17.46
C THR A 251 17.19 19.80 16.56
N SER A 252 17.51 18.59 17.04
CA SER A 252 18.19 17.57 16.23
C SER A 252 17.34 17.09 15.06
N GLU A 253 16.02 16.87 15.24
CA GLU A 253 15.13 16.54 14.12
C GLU A 253 15.05 17.66 13.08
N ILE A 254 15.03 18.94 13.50
CA ILE A 254 15.04 20.08 12.56
C ILE A 254 16.36 20.17 11.79
N ILE A 255 17.50 19.99 12.46
CA ILE A 255 18.83 19.97 11.82
C ILE A 255 18.86 18.85 10.79
N ASP A 256 18.46 17.63 11.18
CA ASP A 256 18.46 16.48 10.29
C ASP A 256 17.55 16.68 9.06
N ILE A 257 16.38 17.33 9.24
CA ILE A 257 15.50 17.67 8.11
C ILE A 257 16.16 18.68 7.18
N ASN A 258 16.81 19.73 7.72
CA ASN A 258 17.53 20.71 6.91
C ASN A 258 18.68 20.05 6.15
N ASP A 259 19.48 19.21 6.80
CA ASP A 259 20.61 18.52 6.18
C ASP A 259 20.15 17.55 5.08
N GLN A 260 19.02 16.87 5.27
CA GLN A 260 18.41 16.04 4.22
C GLN A 260 17.96 16.89 3.04
N LEU A 261 17.27 18.01 3.29
CA LEU A 261 16.79 18.90 2.22
C LEU A 261 17.93 19.63 1.50
N ASN A 262 19.00 19.99 2.21
CA ASN A 262 20.19 20.58 1.63
C ASN A 262 20.91 19.57 0.73
N ARG A 263 21.10 18.33 1.19
CA ARG A 263 21.62 17.25 0.34
C ARG A 263 20.72 16.99 -0.88
N GLU A 264 19.41 17.01 -0.73
CA GLU A 264 18.47 16.91 -1.85
C GLU A 264 18.61 18.09 -2.83
N ARG A 265 18.74 19.31 -2.32
CA ARG A 265 18.94 20.53 -3.13
C ARG A 265 20.28 20.52 -3.84
N GLU A 266 21.39 20.30 -3.14
CA GLU A 266 22.75 20.18 -3.70
C GLU A 266 22.81 19.09 -4.78
N ALA A 267 22.18 17.95 -4.53
CA ALA A 267 22.09 16.88 -5.53
C ALA A 267 21.23 17.29 -6.74
N THR A 268 20.34 18.27 -6.63
CA THR A 268 19.51 18.76 -7.74
C THR A 268 20.08 20.03 -8.39
N MET A 269 20.99 20.73 -7.72
CA MET A 269 21.66 21.95 -8.19
C MET A 269 22.36 21.70 -9.54
N GLY A 270 22.04 22.52 -10.55
CA GLY A 270 22.59 22.39 -11.89
C GLY A 270 21.92 21.36 -12.79
N THR A 271 20.94 20.59 -12.31
CA THR A 271 20.15 19.69 -13.15
C THR A 271 18.81 20.32 -13.53
N SER A 272 18.43 20.23 -14.81
CA SER A 272 17.07 20.56 -15.26
C SER A 272 16.05 19.66 -14.53
N TRP A 273 14.76 20.01 -14.52
CA TRP A 273 13.67 19.14 -14.02
C TRP A 273 13.73 17.70 -14.58
N LEU A 274 14.29 17.53 -15.77
CA LEU A 274 14.51 16.23 -16.41
C LEU A 274 15.72 15.44 -15.86
N GLY A 275 16.55 16.04 -15.02
CA GLY A 275 17.78 15.46 -14.47
C GLY A 275 17.53 14.21 -13.62
N PRO A 276 16.66 14.27 -12.60
CA PRO A 276 16.30 13.10 -11.80
C PRO A 276 15.66 11.97 -12.64
N ILE A 277 14.86 12.32 -13.66
CA ILE A 277 14.29 11.35 -14.59
C ILE A 277 15.43 10.69 -15.40
N ARG A 278 16.32 11.50 -15.98
CA ARG A 278 17.47 10.98 -16.75
C ARG A 278 18.32 10.06 -15.89
N GLU A 279 18.66 10.46 -14.68
CA GLU A 279 19.46 9.67 -13.75
C GLU A 279 18.81 8.34 -13.39
N LEU A 280 17.50 8.37 -13.11
CA LEU A 280 16.71 7.18 -12.80
C LEU A 280 16.82 6.14 -13.94
N PHE A 281 16.78 6.59 -15.20
CA PHE A 281 16.89 5.70 -16.37
C PHE A 281 18.32 5.50 -16.92
N SER A 282 19.34 6.19 -16.41
CA SER A 282 20.71 6.12 -16.97
C SER A 282 21.63 5.14 -16.23
N SER A 283 21.45 4.96 -14.92
CA SER A 283 22.31 4.07 -14.13
C SER A 283 21.81 2.63 -14.14
N LYS A 284 22.71 1.65 -14.33
CA LYS A 284 22.38 0.21 -14.25
C LYS A 284 21.77 -0.18 -12.90
N ALA A 285 22.25 0.40 -11.81
CA ALA A 285 21.72 0.17 -10.46
C ALA A 285 20.27 0.71 -10.35
N ASN A 286 20.01 1.90 -10.89
CA ASN A 286 18.68 2.50 -10.88
C ASN A 286 17.71 1.76 -11.80
N LEU A 287 18.15 1.29 -12.97
CA LEU A 287 17.36 0.44 -13.84
C LEU A 287 16.95 -0.87 -13.16
N TYR A 288 17.84 -1.48 -12.38
CA TYR A 288 17.50 -2.66 -11.59
C TYR A 288 16.47 -2.34 -10.49
N ARG A 289 16.62 -1.20 -9.80
CA ARG A 289 15.61 -0.73 -8.82
C ARG A 289 14.24 -0.48 -9.46
N ILE A 290 14.21 0.14 -10.64
CA ILE A 290 12.96 0.33 -11.41
C ILE A 290 12.37 -1.02 -11.81
N MET A 291 13.18 -1.95 -12.30
CA MET A 291 12.71 -3.30 -12.63
C MET A 291 12.10 -3.97 -11.39
N LEU A 292 12.74 -3.88 -10.21
CA LEU A 292 12.16 -4.39 -8.96
C LEU A 292 10.82 -3.75 -8.62
N SER A 293 10.77 -2.42 -8.66
CA SER A 293 9.56 -1.67 -8.35
C SER A 293 8.43 -2.00 -9.32
N LEU A 294 8.64 -1.87 -10.63
CA LEU A 294 7.61 -2.09 -11.65
C LEU A 294 7.15 -3.54 -11.72
N MET A 295 8.07 -4.51 -11.71
CA MET A 295 7.69 -5.93 -11.75
C MET A 295 6.92 -6.35 -10.50
N SER A 296 7.25 -5.80 -9.32
CA SER A 296 6.47 -6.06 -8.11
C SER A 296 5.02 -5.61 -8.26
N GLN A 297 4.78 -4.43 -8.86
CA GLN A 297 3.42 -3.94 -9.10
C GLN A 297 2.70 -4.77 -10.17
N LEU A 298 3.37 -5.13 -11.28
CA LEU A 298 2.80 -5.97 -12.32
C LEU A 298 2.35 -7.33 -11.78
N LEU A 299 3.27 -8.06 -11.14
CA LEU A 299 3.02 -9.42 -10.66
C LEU A 299 1.99 -9.42 -9.52
N ALA A 300 2.02 -8.42 -8.64
CA ALA A 300 1.02 -8.26 -7.59
C ALA A 300 -0.39 -8.05 -8.18
N GLN A 301 -0.55 -7.09 -9.09
CA GLN A 301 -1.87 -6.76 -9.67
C GLN A 301 -2.46 -7.92 -10.48
N TRP A 302 -1.63 -8.66 -11.21
CA TRP A 302 -2.06 -9.79 -12.03
C TRP A 302 -2.04 -11.14 -11.29
N SER A 303 -1.74 -11.17 -9.99
CA SER A 303 -1.84 -12.40 -9.17
C SER A 303 -3.27 -12.84 -8.84
N GLY A 304 -4.28 -12.00 -9.17
CA GLY A 304 -5.70 -12.28 -8.98
C GLY A 304 -6.31 -11.80 -7.66
N ALA A 305 -5.52 -11.31 -6.70
CA ALA A 305 -6.06 -10.89 -5.39
C ALA A 305 -7.01 -9.68 -5.46
N ASN A 306 -6.68 -8.69 -6.30
CA ASN A 306 -7.55 -7.53 -6.50
C ASN A 306 -8.83 -7.89 -7.28
N SER A 307 -8.72 -8.81 -8.24
CA SER A 307 -9.88 -9.39 -8.92
C SER A 307 -10.84 -10.08 -7.93
N ILE A 308 -10.32 -10.92 -7.04
CA ILE A 308 -11.12 -11.57 -5.98
C ILE A 308 -11.77 -10.52 -5.08
N THR A 309 -11.09 -9.42 -4.78
CA THR A 309 -11.65 -8.36 -3.95
C THR A 309 -12.80 -7.65 -4.66
N ILE A 310 -12.56 -7.14 -5.86
CA ILE A 310 -13.57 -6.37 -6.59
C ILE A 310 -14.76 -7.25 -7.00
N TYR A 311 -14.54 -8.52 -7.30
CA TYR A 311 -15.58 -9.42 -7.78
C TYR A 311 -15.94 -10.52 -6.77
N ALA A 312 -15.65 -10.33 -5.48
CA ALA A 312 -15.81 -11.36 -4.43
C ALA A 312 -17.16 -12.10 -4.49
N PRO A 313 -18.32 -11.42 -4.62
CA PRO A 313 -19.60 -12.12 -4.71
C PRO A 313 -19.70 -13.09 -5.91
N GLN A 314 -19.07 -12.76 -7.04
CA GLN A 314 -19.06 -13.58 -8.25
C GLN A 314 -18.18 -14.80 -8.05
N TYR A 315 -17.03 -14.64 -7.38
CA TYR A 315 -16.18 -15.77 -6.99
C TYR A 315 -16.92 -16.74 -6.07
N PHE A 316 -17.59 -16.24 -5.01
CA PHE A 316 -18.40 -17.12 -4.15
C PHE A 316 -19.55 -17.79 -4.92
N ALA A 317 -20.16 -17.09 -5.88
CA ALA A 317 -21.16 -17.69 -6.77
C ALA A 317 -20.60 -18.83 -7.61
N MET A 318 -19.42 -18.65 -8.21
CA MET A 318 -18.73 -19.67 -9.01
C MET A 318 -18.41 -20.92 -8.18
N MET A 319 -18.12 -20.76 -6.89
CA MET A 319 -17.85 -21.86 -5.96
C MET A 319 -19.13 -22.47 -5.34
N GLY A 320 -20.32 -22.10 -5.81
CA GLY A 320 -21.59 -22.75 -5.44
C GLY A 320 -22.39 -22.06 -4.35
N THR A 321 -21.97 -20.89 -3.88
CA THR A 321 -22.80 -20.09 -2.97
C THR A 321 -23.98 -19.51 -3.74
N SER A 322 -25.18 -20.00 -3.43
CA SER A 322 -26.43 -19.58 -4.05
C SER A 322 -27.15 -18.54 -3.19
N GLY A 323 -27.87 -17.62 -3.84
CA GLY A 323 -28.60 -16.55 -3.16
C GLY A 323 -27.76 -15.28 -2.99
N GLN A 324 -28.41 -14.12 -3.08
CA GLN A 324 -27.72 -12.82 -3.00
C GLN A 324 -27.18 -12.58 -1.58
N ASN A 325 -27.98 -12.87 -0.56
CA ASN A 325 -27.63 -12.63 0.83
C ASN A 325 -26.46 -13.50 1.30
N GLU A 326 -26.43 -14.77 0.90
CA GLU A 326 -25.37 -15.73 1.24
C GLU A 326 -24.04 -15.33 0.58
N LYS A 327 -24.07 -14.91 -0.69
CA LYS A 327 -22.88 -14.40 -1.40
C LYS A 327 -22.32 -13.14 -0.74
N LEU A 328 -23.19 -12.20 -0.39
CA LEU A 328 -22.78 -10.95 0.27
C LEU A 328 -22.29 -11.20 1.70
N PHE A 329 -22.89 -12.14 2.43
CA PHE A 329 -22.42 -12.55 3.76
C PHE A 329 -21.04 -13.19 3.70
N ALA A 330 -20.82 -14.16 2.81
CA ALA A 330 -19.50 -14.78 2.61
C ALA A 330 -18.45 -13.72 2.21
N THR A 331 -18.84 -12.76 1.38
CA THR A 331 -18.02 -11.60 1.01
C THR A 331 -17.68 -10.72 2.23
N ALA A 332 -18.63 -10.47 3.14
CA ALA A 332 -18.37 -9.73 4.37
C ALA A 332 -17.38 -10.45 5.29
N ILE A 333 -17.51 -11.76 5.46
CA ILE A 333 -16.53 -12.59 6.19
C ILE A 333 -15.15 -12.51 5.52
N PHE A 334 -15.09 -12.46 4.19
CA PHE A 334 -13.82 -12.31 3.48
C PHE A 334 -13.14 -10.97 3.81
N GLY A 335 -13.92 -9.89 3.96
CA GLY A 335 -13.45 -8.62 4.48
C GLY A 335 -12.82 -8.72 5.88
N VAL A 336 -13.47 -9.44 6.81
CA VAL A 336 -12.94 -9.70 8.16
C VAL A 336 -11.62 -10.45 8.11
N VAL A 337 -11.58 -11.55 7.34
CA VAL A 337 -10.35 -12.35 7.18
C VAL A 337 -9.22 -11.47 6.66
N LYS A 338 -9.45 -10.67 5.61
CA LYS A 338 -8.43 -9.77 5.05
C LYS A 338 -7.96 -8.74 6.07
N PHE A 339 -8.87 -8.12 6.83
CA PHE A 339 -8.50 -7.14 7.84
C PHE A 339 -7.67 -7.75 8.97
N ILE A 340 -8.10 -8.85 9.56
CA ILE A 340 -7.36 -9.55 10.62
C ILE A 340 -6.01 -10.04 10.10
N SER A 341 -5.98 -10.61 8.89
CA SER A 341 -4.74 -11.07 8.24
C SER A 341 -3.75 -9.92 8.07
N SER A 342 -4.21 -8.76 7.59
CA SER A 342 -3.35 -7.60 7.41
C SER A 342 -2.81 -7.06 8.73
N MET A 343 -3.62 -7.02 9.79
CA MET A 343 -3.16 -6.61 11.12
C MET A 343 -2.14 -7.60 11.67
N PHE A 344 -2.44 -8.89 11.61
CA PHE A 344 -1.51 -9.93 12.05
C PHE A 344 -0.17 -9.86 11.30
N CYS A 345 -0.21 -9.69 9.97
CA CYS A 345 0.99 -9.58 9.16
C CYS A 345 1.82 -8.33 9.47
N ALA A 346 1.15 -7.17 9.61
CA ALA A 346 1.79 -5.90 9.89
C ALA A 346 2.48 -5.87 11.27
N PHE A 347 1.86 -6.44 12.30
CA PHE A 347 2.40 -6.38 13.67
C PHE A 347 3.40 -7.48 14.01
N PHE A 348 3.25 -8.69 13.45
CA PHE A 348 3.97 -9.86 13.94
C PHE A 348 4.88 -10.55 12.91
N LEU A 349 4.67 -10.34 11.60
CA LEU A 349 5.34 -11.17 10.59
C LEU A 349 6.42 -10.42 9.82
N ILE A 350 6.15 -9.20 9.35
CA ILE A 350 7.08 -8.50 8.43
C ILE A 350 8.43 -8.24 9.09
N ASP A 351 8.43 -7.73 10.31
CA ASP A 351 9.68 -7.36 11.02
C ASP A 351 10.41 -8.56 11.64
N TYR A 352 9.71 -9.69 11.87
CA TYR A 352 10.32 -10.90 12.45
C TYR A 352 10.83 -11.89 11.39
N ILE A 353 10.11 -12.06 10.29
CA ILE A 353 10.44 -13.05 9.25
C ILE A 353 11.38 -12.47 8.19
N GLY A 354 11.33 -11.15 7.98
CA GLY A 354 12.02 -10.45 6.89
C GLY A 354 11.17 -10.32 5.63
N ARG A 355 11.51 -9.36 4.77
CA ARG A 355 10.67 -8.92 3.64
C ARG A 355 10.55 -10.00 2.59
N LYS A 356 11.67 -10.59 2.16
CA LYS A 356 11.69 -11.59 1.07
C LYS A 356 11.01 -12.88 1.49
N ARG A 357 11.27 -13.34 2.72
CA ARG A 357 10.71 -14.59 3.26
C ARG A 357 9.20 -14.49 3.49
N SER A 358 8.74 -13.39 4.11
CA SER A 358 7.30 -13.12 4.29
C SER A 358 6.59 -13.08 2.93
N LEU A 359 7.17 -12.37 1.97
CA LEU A 359 6.64 -12.30 0.61
C LEU A 359 6.52 -13.68 -0.05
N SER A 360 7.58 -14.50 0.05
CA SER A 360 7.62 -15.82 -0.56
C SER A 360 6.59 -16.77 0.05
N ALA A 361 6.40 -16.72 1.38
CA ALA A 361 5.38 -17.49 2.08
C ALA A 361 3.96 -17.07 1.67
N GLY A 362 3.69 -15.76 1.59
CA GLY A 362 2.39 -15.23 1.16
C GLY A 362 2.04 -15.62 -0.27
N ILE A 363 2.99 -15.46 -1.20
CA ILE A 363 2.81 -15.85 -2.61
C ILE A 363 2.60 -17.37 -2.74
N SER A 364 3.31 -18.18 -1.95
CA SER A 364 3.17 -19.65 -1.98
C SER A 364 1.77 -20.09 -1.52
N LEU A 365 1.27 -19.49 -0.44
CA LEU A 365 -0.10 -19.75 0.03
C LEU A 365 -1.14 -19.30 -0.99
N GLN A 366 -0.96 -18.12 -1.58
CA GLN A 366 -1.84 -17.62 -2.63
C GLN A 366 -1.81 -18.55 -3.87
N LEU A 367 -0.63 -19.01 -4.29
CA LEU A 367 -0.48 -19.94 -5.41
C LEU A 367 -1.25 -21.23 -5.18
N PHE A 368 -1.10 -21.83 -3.99
CA PHE A 368 -1.81 -23.05 -3.64
C PHE A 368 -3.32 -22.86 -3.67
N ALA A 369 -3.81 -21.75 -3.10
CA ALA A 369 -5.23 -21.41 -3.09
C ALA A 369 -5.79 -21.20 -4.52
N MET A 370 -5.09 -20.41 -5.35
CA MET A 370 -5.51 -20.14 -6.73
C MET A 370 -5.49 -21.39 -7.59
N LEU A 371 -4.48 -22.26 -7.42
CA LEU A 371 -4.36 -23.50 -8.17
C LEU A 371 -5.48 -24.47 -7.79
N TYR A 372 -5.81 -24.59 -6.50
CA TYR A 372 -6.94 -25.39 -6.06
C TYR A 372 -8.25 -24.90 -6.69
N MET A 373 -8.51 -23.59 -6.63
CA MET A 373 -9.71 -22.99 -7.24
C MET A 373 -9.76 -23.23 -8.76
N ALA A 374 -8.62 -23.15 -9.45
CA ALA A 374 -8.51 -23.45 -10.87
C ALA A 374 -8.87 -24.90 -11.19
N ILE A 375 -8.27 -25.86 -10.48
CA ILE A 375 -8.53 -27.29 -10.67
C ILE A 375 -10.00 -27.59 -10.37
N PHE A 376 -10.55 -27.06 -9.28
CA PHE A 376 -11.96 -27.23 -8.92
C PHE A 376 -12.89 -26.74 -10.03
N LEU A 377 -12.69 -25.51 -10.53
CA LEU A 377 -13.54 -24.93 -11.58
C LEU A 377 -13.34 -25.51 -12.98
N LEU A 378 -12.26 -26.26 -13.23
CA LEU A 378 -12.03 -26.98 -14.49
C LEU A 378 -12.63 -28.40 -14.47
N VAL A 379 -12.69 -29.01 -13.28
CA VAL A 379 -13.23 -30.37 -13.08
C VAL A 379 -14.73 -30.33 -12.83
N ASP A 380 -15.22 -29.40 -12.00
CA ASP A 380 -16.63 -29.28 -11.63
C ASP A 380 -17.27 -28.03 -12.21
N ASN A 381 -17.67 -28.15 -13.48
CA ASN A 381 -18.32 -27.07 -14.22
C ASN A 381 -19.82 -26.95 -13.88
N GLY A 382 -20.35 -27.84 -13.03
CA GLY A 382 -21.78 -27.98 -12.73
C GLY A 382 -22.22 -27.33 -11.43
N VAL A 383 -21.31 -26.79 -10.62
CA VAL A 383 -21.61 -26.24 -9.29
C VAL A 383 -22.60 -25.07 -9.32
N SER A 384 -22.61 -24.29 -10.41
CA SER A 384 -23.58 -23.20 -10.59
C SER A 384 -24.92 -23.68 -11.18
N ASP A 385 -24.99 -24.90 -11.71
CA ASP A 385 -26.18 -25.46 -12.37
C ASP A 385 -26.96 -26.35 -11.39
N LYS A 386 -28.02 -25.78 -10.79
CA LYS A 386 -28.89 -26.48 -9.83
C LYS A 386 -29.63 -27.68 -10.44
N SER A 387 -29.66 -27.81 -11.77
CA SER A 387 -30.29 -28.96 -12.44
C SER A 387 -29.44 -30.24 -12.36
N LYS A 388 -28.14 -30.12 -12.01
CA LYS A 388 -27.24 -31.27 -11.86
C LYS A 388 -27.08 -31.63 -10.38
N PRO A 389 -27.51 -32.84 -9.95
CA PRO A 389 -27.32 -33.26 -8.58
C PRO A 389 -25.82 -33.37 -8.26
N GLN A 390 -25.39 -32.62 -7.26
CA GLN A 390 -24.00 -32.60 -6.78
C GLN A 390 -23.77 -33.75 -5.79
N THR A 391 -22.74 -34.56 -6.05
CA THR A 391 -22.31 -35.62 -5.12
C THR A 391 -21.74 -35.01 -3.83
N SER A 392 -21.69 -35.80 -2.74
CA SER A 392 -21.13 -35.33 -1.46
C SER A 392 -19.66 -34.89 -1.58
N SER A 393 -18.86 -35.56 -2.42
CA SER A 393 -17.47 -35.19 -2.67
C SER A 393 -17.35 -33.83 -3.37
N GLN A 394 -18.20 -33.56 -4.37
CA GLN A 394 -18.23 -32.26 -5.05
C GLN A 394 -18.62 -31.12 -4.12
N LYS A 395 -19.60 -31.34 -3.23
CA LYS A 395 -19.97 -30.35 -2.20
C LYS A 395 -18.81 -30.04 -1.24
N HIS A 396 -18.06 -31.06 -0.81
CA HIS A 396 -16.88 -30.85 0.02
C HIS A 396 -15.75 -30.14 -0.74
N ALA A 397 -15.55 -30.44 -2.02
CA ALA A 397 -14.59 -29.75 -2.87
C ALA A 397 -14.96 -28.27 -3.08
N ALA A 398 -16.24 -27.97 -3.28
CA ALA A 398 -16.76 -26.60 -3.37
C ALA A 398 -16.52 -25.81 -2.06
N MET A 399 -16.77 -26.45 -0.90
CA MET A 399 -16.45 -25.86 0.40
C MET A 399 -14.94 -25.62 0.55
N GLY A 400 -14.10 -26.56 0.07
CA GLY A 400 -12.65 -26.37 -0.02
C GLY A 400 -12.27 -25.15 -0.85
N ALA A 401 -12.92 -24.94 -2.00
CA ALA A 401 -12.65 -23.80 -2.87
C ALA A 401 -13.05 -22.47 -2.22
N ILE A 402 -14.17 -22.45 -1.49
CA ILE A 402 -14.58 -21.30 -0.65
C ILE A 402 -13.52 -21.00 0.42
N VAL A 403 -12.99 -22.02 1.10
CA VAL A 403 -11.89 -21.85 2.07
C VAL A 403 -10.65 -21.27 1.41
N MET A 404 -10.33 -21.71 0.18
CA MET A 404 -9.19 -21.20 -0.57
C MET A 404 -9.34 -19.72 -0.97
N ILE A 405 -10.56 -19.21 -1.18
CA ILE A 405 -10.78 -17.75 -1.34
C ILE A 405 -10.24 -17.01 -0.11
N TYR A 406 -10.57 -17.45 1.10
CA TYR A 406 -10.07 -16.83 2.34
C TYR A 406 -8.55 -16.94 2.49
N PHE A 407 -7.97 -18.11 2.19
CA PHE A 407 -6.51 -18.29 2.23
C PHE A 407 -5.78 -17.46 1.19
N SER A 408 -6.37 -17.22 0.02
CA SER A 408 -5.80 -16.30 -0.97
C SER A 408 -5.72 -14.87 -0.43
N GLY A 409 -6.74 -14.43 0.34
CA GLY A 409 -6.76 -13.13 1.01
C GLY A 409 -5.69 -13.02 2.10
N PHE A 410 -5.48 -14.08 2.89
CA PHE A 410 -4.40 -14.14 3.89
C PHE A 410 -3.02 -14.12 3.20
N GLY A 411 -2.83 -14.90 2.14
CA GLY A 411 -1.60 -14.95 1.35
C GLY A 411 -1.24 -13.60 0.73
N TRP A 412 -2.25 -12.87 0.22
CA TRP A 412 -2.08 -11.50 -0.28
C TRP A 412 -1.62 -10.53 0.82
N ALA A 413 -2.26 -10.60 2.00
CA ALA A 413 -1.93 -9.74 3.13
C ALA A 413 -0.50 -9.98 3.64
N LEU A 414 -0.07 -11.24 3.73
CA LEU A 414 1.29 -11.62 4.11
C LEU A 414 2.30 -11.23 3.02
N GLY A 415 1.93 -11.42 1.76
CA GLY A 415 2.80 -11.27 0.61
C GLY A 415 2.79 -9.87 0.01
N TRP A 416 2.19 -9.78 -1.19
CA TRP A 416 2.26 -8.62 -2.08
C TRP A 416 1.79 -7.31 -1.44
N ASN A 417 0.81 -7.36 -0.53
CA ASN A 417 0.29 -6.17 0.11
C ASN A 417 1.35 -5.39 0.90
N SER A 418 2.22 -6.12 1.60
CA SER A 418 3.24 -5.55 2.46
C SER A 418 4.36 -4.91 1.63
N ILE A 419 4.78 -5.60 0.56
CA ILE A 419 5.91 -5.17 -0.24
C ILE A 419 5.58 -3.99 -1.17
N GLN A 420 4.32 -3.87 -1.64
CA GLN A 420 3.94 -2.88 -2.65
C GLN A 420 4.22 -1.42 -2.23
N TYR A 421 4.13 -1.13 -0.93
CA TYR A 421 4.38 0.19 -0.37
C TYR A 421 5.78 0.32 0.22
N LEU A 422 6.29 -0.76 0.81
CA LEU A 422 7.56 -0.74 1.54
C LEU A 422 8.77 -0.69 0.59
N ILE A 423 8.75 -1.46 -0.50
CA ILE A 423 9.91 -1.62 -1.38
C ILE A 423 10.36 -0.28 -1.98
N ASN A 424 9.43 0.59 -2.35
CA ASN A 424 9.73 1.90 -2.93
C ASN A 424 10.48 2.80 -1.94
N SER A 425 10.20 2.66 -0.64
CA SER A 425 10.87 3.44 0.40
C SER A 425 12.27 2.90 0.75
N GLU A 426 12.51 1.61 0.48
CA GLU A 426 13.76 0.93 0.85
C GLU A 426 14.78 0.86 -0.30
N ILE A 427 14.35 0.69 -1.57
CA ILE A 427 15.29 0.46 -2.69
C ILE A 427 15.77 1.74 -3.37
N TYR A 428 15.00 2.83 -3.32
CA TYR A 428 15.35 4.06 -4.02
C TYR A 428 16.22 4.98 -3.14
N PRO A 429 17.28 5.57 -3.73
CA PRO A 429 18.01 6.68 -3.11
C PRO A 429 17.06 7.83 -2.74
N LEU A 430 17.38 8.57 -1.69
CA LEU A 430 16.53 9.65 -1.15
C LEU A 430 16.03 10.62 -2.25
N ARG A 431 16.94 11.09 -3.12
CA ARG A 431 16.63 12.01 -4.23
C ARG A 431 15.62 11.44 -5.23
N LEU A 432 15.69 10.14 -5.51
CA LEU A 432 14.86 9.48 -6.53
C LEU A 432 13.60 8.84 -5.95
N ARG A 433 13.48 8.75 -4.63
CA ARG A 433 12.42 8.01 -3.94
C ARG A 433 11.01 8.50 -4.27
N ALA A 434 10.81 9.82 -4.29
CA ALA A 434 9.49 10.38 -4.58
C ALA A 434 9.08 10.16 -6.05
N LEU A 435 10.03 10.35 -6.99
CA LEU A 435 9.82 10.10 -8.41
C LEU A 435 9.58 8.61 -8.70
N GLY A 436 10.46 7.74 -8.19
CA GLY A 436 10.36 6.29 -8.33
C GLY A 436 9.07 5.74 -7.71
N GLY A 437 8.70 6.20 -6.52
CA GLY A 437 7.43 5.86 -5.88
C GLY A 437 6.21 6.31 -6.68
N SER A 438 6.23 7.51 -7.27
CA SER A 438 5.13 8.00 -8.11
C SER A 438 4.98 7.19 -9.41
N ILE A 439 6.09 6.85 -10.07
CA ILE A 439 6.10 5.97 -11.24
C ILE A 439 5.56 4.58 -10.87
N ALA A 440 6.00 4.03 -9.73
CA ALA A 440 5.54 2.75 -9.23
C ALA A 440 4.03 2.74 -8.97
N MET A 441 3.49 3.75 -8.28
CA MET A 441 2.06 3.84 -7.99
C MET A 441 1.22 4.14 -9.24
N THR A 442 1.75 4.90 -10.19
CA THR A 442 1.10 5.05 -11.51
C THR A 442 1.00 3.70 -12.20
N PHE A 443 2.10 2.96 -12.26
CA PHE A 443 2.13 1.64 -12.88
C PHE A 443 1.26 0.62 -12.14
N HIS A 444 1.16 0.74 -10.80
CA HIS A 444 0.21 -0.01 -9.98
C HIS A 444 -1.22 0.22 -10.46
N PHE A 445 -1.67 1.47 -10.56
CA PHE A 445 -3.04 1.77 -10.98
C PHE A 445 -3.31 1.43 -12.43
N VAL A 446 -2.32 1.56 -13.33
CA VAL A 446 -2.44 1.09 -14.73
C VAL A 446 -2.72 -0.41 -14.78
N ASN A 447 -1.96 -1.21 -14.01
CA ASN A 447 -2.17 -2.64 -13.95
C ASN A 447 -3.46 -3.02 -13.21
N GLN A 448 -3.83 -2.28 -12.16
CA GLN A 448 -5.09 -2.49 -11.44
C GLN A 448 -6.29 -2.20 -12.35
N TYR A 449 -6.23 -1.13 -13.15
CA TYR A 449 -7.21 -0.81 -14.18
C TYR A 449 -7.30 -1.94 -15.21
N GLY A 450 -6.15 -2.34 -15.78
CA GLY A 450 -6.07 -3.41 -16.77
C GLY A 450 -6.66 -4.73 -16.25
N ASN A 451 -6.31 -5.14 -15.03
CA ASN A 451 -6.85 -6.33 -14.39
C ASN A 451 -8.36 -6.22 -14.15
N SER A 452 -8.82 -5.13 -13.53
CA SER A 452 -10.25 -4.93 -13.22
C SER A 452 -11.10 -4.88 -14.49
N LYS A 453 -10.57 -4.31 -15.57
CA LYS A 453 -11.21 -4.24 -16.88
C LYS A 453 -11.22 -5.59 -17.60
N ALA A 454 -10.14 -6.36 -17.51
CA ALA A 454 -9.99 -7.64 -18.21
C ALA A 454 -10.81 -8.76 -17.58
N VAL A 455 -10.91 -8.83 -16.25
CA VAL A 455 -11.44 -9.99 -15.52
C VAL A 455 -12.82 -10.47 -16.01
N PRO A 456 -13.86 -9.62 -16.14
CA PRO A 456 -15.16 -10.09 -16.62
C PRO A 456 -15.10 -10.70 -18.03
N LEU A 457 -14.23 -10.17 -18.90
CA LEU A 457 -14.02 -10.70 -20.25
C LEU A 457 -13.18 -11.97 -20.23
N MET A 458 -12.21 -12.09 -19.31
CA MET A 458 -11.43 -13.31 -19.11
C MET A 458 -12.32 -14.48 -18.70
N PHE A 459 -13.32 -14.25 -17.82
CA PHE A 459 -14.28 -15.29 -17.46
C PHE A 459 -15.05 -15.85 -18.67
N LEU A 460 -15.26 -15.05 -19.72
CA LEU A 460 -15.88 -15.49 -20.96
C LEU A 460 -14.88 -16.14 -21.92
N ALA A 461 -13.74 -15.49 -22.15
CA ALA A 461 -12.77 -15.92 -23.16
C ALA A 461 -11.95 -17.16 -22.74
N MET A 462 -11.62 -17.26 -21.45
CA MET A 462 -10.76 -18.32 -20.91
C MET A 462 -11.52 -19.32 -20.04
N THR A 463 -12.83 -19.12 -19.82
CA THR A 463 -13.63 -19.72 -18.72
C THR A 463 -13.21 -19.25 -17.32
N THR A 464 -14.06 -19.49 -16.32
CA THR A 464 -13.77 -19.17 -14.91
C THR A 464 -12.56 -19.97 -14.40
N GLY A 465 -12.49 -21.26 -14.69
CA GLY A 465 -11.35 -22.13 -14.34
C GLY A 465 -10.06 -21.72 -15.04
N GLY A 466 -10.11 -21.41 -16.34
CA GLY A 466 -8.93 -20.94 -17.08
C GLY A 466 -8.43 -19.57 -16.60
N THR A 467 -9.33 -18.68 -16.16
CA THR A 467 -8.95 -17.41 -15.53
C THR A 467 -8.20 -17.64 -14.20
N MET A 468 -8.64 -18.61 -13.38
CA MET A 468 -7.94 -18.96 -12.14
C MET A 468 -6.58 -19.61 -12.41
N LEU A 469 -6.50 -20.44 -13.45
CA LEU A 469 -5.24 -21.05 -13.87
C LEU A 469 -4.24 -19.97 -14.33
N PHE A 470 -4.70 -18.99 -15.12
CA PHE A 470 -3.89 -17.85 -15.51
C PHE A 470 -3.31 -17.12 -14.29
N PHE A 471 -4.14 -16.78 -13.29
CA PHE A 471 -3.64 -16.14 -12.07
C PHE A 471 -2.68 -17.03 -11.27
N SER A 472 -2.89 -18.34 -11.27
CA SER A 472 -1.97 -19.30 -10.65
C SER A 472 -0.62 -19.28 -11.34
N CYS A 473 -0.58 -19.29 -12.68
CA CYS A 473 0.65 -19.17 -13.45
C CYS A 473 1.38 -17.85 -13.16
N VAL A 474 0.68 -16.72 -13.16
CA VAL A 474 1.29 -15.41 -12.81
C VAL A 474 1.83 -15.43 -11.38
N THR A 475 1.12 -16.04 -10.43
CA THR A 475 1.57 -16.15 -9.04
C THR A 475 2.81 -17.04 -8.92
N ALA A 476 2.90 -18.13 -9.68
CA ALA A 476 4.10 -18.98 -9.75
C ALA A 476 5.31 -18.24 -10.36
N ILE A 477 5.09 -17.47 -11.44
CA ILE A 477 6.11 -16.57 -12.01
C ILE A 477 6.53 -15.54 -10.97
N GLY A 478 5.58 -14.98 -10.21
CA GLY A 478 5.79 -14.10 -9.07
C GLY A 478 6.74 -14.69 -8.04
N LEU A 479 6.49 -15.94 -7.63
CA LEU A 479 7.32 -16.64 -6.64
C LEU A 479 8.76 -16.85 -7.16
N ALA A 480 8.89 -17.30 -8.41
CA ALA A 480 10.19 -17.45 -9.05
C ALA A 480 10.93 -16.10 -9.12
N TRP A 481 10.24 -15.04 -9.52
CA TRP A 481 10.81 -13.70 -9.61
C TRP A 481 11.32 -13.19 -8.26
N VAL A 482 10.54 -13.35 -7.19
CA VAL A 482 10.96 -12.98 -5.83
C VAL A 482 12.21 -13.75 -5.41
N TRP A 483 12.27 -15.05 -5.73
CA TRP A 483 13.43 -15.87 -5.38
C TRP A 483 14.70 -15.42 -6.10
N PHE A 484 14.63 -15.13 -7.41
CA PHE A 484 15.78 -14.77 -8.22
C PHE A 484 16.23 -13.31 -8.07
N PHE A 485 15.29 -12.35 -8.11
CA PHE A 485 15.61 -10.94 -8.32
C PHE A 485 15.48 -10.08 -7.06
N LEU A 486 14.52 -10.38 -6.18
CA LEU A 486 14.27 -9.54 -5.01
C LEU A 486 15.33 -9.80 -3.92
N PRO A 487 16.09 -8.78 -3.49
CA PRO A 487 17.01 -8.92 -2.35
C PRO A 487 16.25 -8.89 -1.02
N GLU A 488 16.91 -9.39 0.05
CA GLU A 488 16.44 -9.15 1.41
C GLU A 488 16.89 -7.76 1.87
N THR A 489 15.94 -6.90 2.21
CA THR A 489 16.15 -5.49 2.57
C THR A 489 16.07 -5.23 4.08
N THR A 490 15.67 -6.25 4.86
CA THR A 490 15.48 -6.11 6.32
C THR A 490 16.75 -5.63 7.02
N GLY A 491 16.64 -4.52 7.76
CA GLY A 491 17.67 -4.03 8.66
C GLY A 491 18.92 -3.48 7.96
N LYS A 492 18.85 -3.18 6.66
CA LYS A 492 19.95 -2.58 5.89
C LYS A 492 19.88 -1.05 5.94
N SER A 493 21.03 -0.40 6.12
CA SER A 493 21.18 1.04 5.95
C SER A 493 21.05 1.45 4.48
N LEU A 494 20.87 2.75 4.21
CA LEU A 494 20.76 3.24 2.84
C LEU A 494 22.07 3.04 2.06
N GLU A 495 23.20 3.14 2.76
CA GLU A 495 24.54 2.92 2.24
C GLU A 495 24.75 1.46 1.86
N ALA A 496 24.34 0.54 2.73
CA ALA A 496 24.37 -0.90 2.45
C ALA A 496 23.48 -1.28 1.26
N MET A 497 22.36 -0.58 1.09
CA MET A 497 21.49 -0.73 -0.06
C MET A 497 22.17 -0.27 -1.34
N ASP A 498 22.85 0.88 -1.33
CA ASP A 498 23.60 1.38 -2.50
C ASP A 498 24.72 0.42 -2.91
N GLU A 499 25.46 -0.12 -1.95
CA GLU A 499 26.47 -1.14 -2.23
C GLU A 499 25.85 -2.41 -2.80
N MET A 500 24.72 -2.88 -2.24
CA MET A 500 24.02 -4.05 -2.73
C MET A 500 23.59 -3.90 -4.20
N PHE A 501 23.12 -2.71 -4.61
CA PHE A 501 22.73 -2.44 -6.00
C PHE A 501 23.91 -2.15 -6.92
N SER A 502 25.13 -1.98 -6.37
CA SER A 502 26.37 -1.91 -7.16
C SER A 502 26.86 -3.30 -7.61
N LEU A 503 26.40 -4.37 -6.96
CA LEU A 503 26.72 -5.74 -7.32
C LEU A 503 26.18 -6.11 -8.72
N PRO A 504 26.78 -7.10 -9.41
CA PRO A 504 26.20 -7.68 -10.61
C PRO A 504 24.75 -8.14 -10.36
N TRP A 505 23.85 -7.81 -11.29
CA TRP A 505 22.40 -7.97 -11.13
C TRP A 505 21.96 -9.38 -10.69
N TYR A 506 22.64 -10.42 -11.14
CA TYR A 506 22.33 -11.82 -10.83
C TYR A 506 22.69 -12.24 -9.39
N LEU A 507 23.52 -11.45 -8.69
CA LEU A 507 23.88 -11.65 -7.29
C LEU A 507 22.96 -10.91 -6.35
N ILE A 508 22.39 -9.77 -6.77
CA ILE A 508 21.58 -8.88 -5.92
C ILE A 508 20.46 -9.66 -5.22
N GLY A 509 19.59 -10.34 -5.98
CA GLY A 509 18.45 -11.04 -5.40
C GLY A 509 18.83 -12.28 -4.57
N ARG A 510 19.84 -13.04 -4.99
CA ARG A 510 20.17 -14.34 -4.37
C ARG A 510 21.16 -14.24 -3.21
N LYS A 511 22.17 -13.39 -3.34
CA LYS A 511 23.30 -13.27 -2.39
C LYS A 511 23.55 -11.85 -1.91
N GLY A 512 22.81 -10.84 -2.39
CA GLY A 512 23.05 -9.44 -2.08
C GLY A 512 23.09 -9.15 -0.58
N ALA A 513 22.17 -9.72 0.18
CA ALA A 513 22.13 -9.54 1.64
C ALA A 513 23.31 -10.20 2.38
N GLU A 514 23.80 -11.34 1.88
CA GLU A 514 24.94 -12.08 2.42
C GLU A 514 26.27 -11.38 2.10
N LEU A 515 26.42 -10.91 0.86
CA LEU A 515 27.63 -10.23 0.39
C LEU A 515 27.81 -8.83 0.99
N THR A 516 26.73 -8.20 1.45
CA THR A 516 26.75 -6.89 2.10
C THR A 516 26.57 -6.99 3.62
N ARG A 517 26.84 -8.16 4.22
CA ARG A 517 26.51 -8.44 5.63
C ARG A 517 27.44 -7.74 6.65
N GLY A 518 28.45 -7.00 6.19
CA GLY A 518 29.32 -6.16 7.01
C GLY A 518 29.11 -4.66 6.80
N SER A 519 28.80 -4.24 5.58
CA SER A 519 28.66 -2.83 5.23
C SER A 519 27.41 -2.20 5.87
N GLY A 520 27.61 -1.25 6.77
CA GLY A 520 26.57 -0.35 7.28
C GLY A 520 25.58 -0.97 8.26
N GLY A 521 25.94 -2.05 8.96
CA GLY A 521 25.16 -2.55 10.08
C GLY A 521 25.19 -1.59 11.28
N LEU A 522 24.17 -1.62 12.14
CA LEU A 522 24.12 -0.83 13.39
C LEU A 522 25.38 -1.01 14.27
N SER A 523 26.06 -2.15 14.15
CA SER A 523 27.37 -2.43 14.76
C SER A 523 28.45 -1.45 14.29
N GLU A 524 28.61 -1.23 12.99
CA GLU A 524 29.63 -0.31 12.45
C GLU A 524 29.35 1.14 12.83
N VAL A 525 28.08 1.56 12.93
CA VAL A 525 27.73 2.91 13.38
C VAL A 525 28.09 3.09 14.86
N LEU A 526 27.90 2.07 15.69
CA LEU A 526 28.29 2.07 17.10
C LEU A 526 29.82 1.97 17.27
N ASP A 527 30.48 1.17 16.44
CA ASP A 527 31.94 0.97 16.44
C ASP A 527 32.65 2.23 15.93
N HIS A 528 32.19 2.86 14.85
CA HIS A 528 32.74 4.13 14.37
C HIS A 528 32.38 5.32 15.27
N ALA A 529 31.22 5.32 15.95
CA ALA A 529 30.93 6.32 16.97
C ALA A 529 31.81 6.13 18.20
N GLY A 530 32.11 4.88 18.58
CA GLY A 530 33.05 4.52 19.64
C GLY A 530 34.50 4.88 19.29
N GLU A 531 34.95 4.61 18.07
CA GLU A 531 36.28 5.00 17.59
C GLU A 531 36.43 6.51 17.51
N LYS A 532 35.41 7.23 17.01
CA LYS A 532 35.43 8.71 16.99
C LYS A 532 35.45 9.30 18.39
N ALA A 533 34.67 8.74 19.32
CA ALA A 533 34.70 9.15 20.73
C ALA A 533 36.07 8.87 21.37
N ALA A 534 36.69 7.72 21.08
CA ALA A 534 38.02 7.36 21.57
C ALA A 534 39.13 8.25 20.99
N THR A 535 39.06 8.62 19.71
CA THR A 535 40.01 9.57 19.10
C THR A 535 39.88 10.98 19.67
N VAL A 536 38.65 11.43 19.98
CA VAL A 536 38.40 12.75 20.59
C VAL A 536 38.81 12.76 22.08
N GLU A 537 38.67 11.65 22.80
CA GLU A 537 39.24 11.51 24.15
C GLU A 537 40.77 11.48 24.12
N MET A 538 41.40 10.79 23.16
CA MET A 538 42.86 10.80 23.02
C MET A 538 43.42 12.18 22.64
N GLU A 539 42.74 12.95 21.79
CA GLU A 539 43.14 14.33 21.46
C GLU A 539 42.95 15.29 22.66
N ASN A 540 41.90 15.11 23.47
CA ASN A 540 41.68 15.93 24.67
C ASN A 540 42.61 15.57 25.83
N VAL A 541 43.10 14.33 25.91
CA VAL A 541 44.09 13.92 26.92
C VAL A 541 45.53 14.29 26.50
N GLY A 542 45.81 14.44 25.20
CA GLY A 542 47.12 14.82 24.67
C GLY A 542 47.49 16.32 24.79
N GLY A 543 46.55 17.19 25.20
CA GLY A 543 46.72 18.64 25.22
C GLY A 543 47.26 19.26 26.52
N GLY A 544 47.59 18.46 27.54
CA GLY A 544 47.91 18.95 28.88
C GLY A 544 49.29 18.56 29.40
N ALA A 545 50.15 19.57 29.57
CA ALA A 545 51.36 19.62 30.41
C ALA A 545 52.68 19.03 29.87
N ALA A 546 53.56 19.95 29.50
CA ALA A 546 55.00 19.73 29.42
C ALA A 546 55.64 19.82 30.81
N VAL A 547 56.39 18.79 31.24
CA VAL A 547 57.50 18.88 32.22
C VAL A 547 58.54 17.77 31.88
N PRO A 548 59.86 18.04 31.89
CA PRO A 548 60.88 17.11 31.37
C PRO A 548 61.56 16.27 32.45
N GLY A 549 61.88 15.01 32.15
CA GLY A 549 62.86 14.24 32.94
C GLY A 549 62.84 12.72 32.78
N ALA A 550 64.05 12.16 32.67
CA ALA A 550 64.46 10.78 32.97
C ALA A 550 64.25 9.65 31.93
N GLN A 551 65.36 9.36 31.24
CA GLN A 551 65.96 8.04 30.94
C GLN A 551 65.13 6.74 31.12
N GLY A 552 65.03 5.99 30.00
CA GLY A 552 65.44 4.58 29.91
C GLY A 552 64.49 3.49 30.45
N GLN A 553 63.90 2.69 29.56
CA GLN A 553 64.18 1.24 29.43
C GLN A 553 63.27 0.57 28.40
N ARG A 554 63.87 -0.35 27.64
CA ARG A 554 63.24 -1.41 26.82
C ARG A 554 62.36 -2.32 27.69
N VAL A 555 61.35 -2.94 27.06
CA VAL A 555 60.98 -4.39 27.08
C VAL A 555 59.56 -4.46 26.46
N GLU A 556 59.40 -4.94 25.23
CA GLU A 556 59.25 -6.33 24.75
C GLU A 556 57.83 -6.92 24.94
N LYS A 557 57.39 -7.57 23.85
CA LYS A 557 56.07 -8.11 23.53
C LYS A 557 55.56 -9.14 24.55
N VAL A 558 54.23 -9.20 24.73
CA VAL A 558 53.38 -10.37 24.41
C VAL A 558 52.05 -9.86 23.88
#